data_AF-A0A922JVU6-F1
#
_entry.id   AF-A0A922JVU6-F1
#
_cell.length_a   1.000
_cell.length_b   1.000
_cell.length_c   1.000
_cell.angle_alpha   90.00
_cell.angle_beta   90.00
_cell.angle_gamma   90.00
#
_symmetry.space_group_name_H-M   'P 1'
#
loop_
_entity.id
_entity.type
_entity.pdbx_description
1 polymer ?
#
loop_
_entity_poly.entity_id
_entity_poly.type
_entity_poly.pdbx_seq_one_letter_code
_entity_poly.pdbx_strand_id
1 'polypeptide(L)'
;MEKIQHSHVEVRGLKLHVAQINVSGKKAVMFLHGFPEIWYTWRHQMIAAANAGYRAISIDFRGYGLSEQPAEPENATFKDLVDDVIGLLDSLGINKAFIVGKDFGSMPSYLVAAVHPERVIGVITLGVPFLIPGPSAIQNHLLPEGFYVTRWQDPGRAEADFGRFDVKTVIRNIYLLFSGSEVPIASEGQEIMDLYDPSTPLPPWFSEEVLSVYASLYEKSGFRFALRVPNR
;
A
#
# COMPACT_ATOMS: atom_id res chain seq x y z
N MET A 1 -12.32 -13.58 10.82
CA MET A 1 -12.24 -13.16 9.40
C MET A 1 -13.27 -13.83 8.51
N GLU A 2 -14.06 -14.81 8.99
CA GLU A 2 -15.01 -15.61 8.18
C GLU A 2 -16.09 -14.83 7.39
N LYS A 3 -16.21 -13.52 7.60
CA LYS A 3 -17.13 -12.64 6.86
C LYS A 3 -16.50 -11.95 5.64
N ILE A 4 -15.18 -12.06 5.45
CA ILE A 4 -14.47 -11.43 4.35
C ILE A 4 -14.47 -12.36 3.15
N GLN A 5 -15.11 -11.93 2.07
CA GLN A 5 -15.15 -12.64 0.81
C GLN A 5 -13.95 -12.20 -0.03
N HIS A 6 -13.19 -13.15 -0.53
CA HIS A 6 -12.06 -12.90 -1.42
C HIS A 6 -12.41 -13.31 -2.84
N SER A 7 -12.04 -12.45 -3.78
CA SER A 7 -12.24 -12.68 -5.21
C SER A 7 -11.08 -12.09 -5.97
N HIS A 8 -10.94 -12.50 -7.23
CA HIS A 8 -10.06 -11.85 -8.17
C HIS A 8 -10.88 -11.26 -9.31
N VAL A 9 -10.53 -10.04 -9.72
CA VAL A 9 -11.20 -9.29 -10.76
C VAL A 9 -10.19 -8.95 -11.84
N GLU A 10 -10.53 -9.22 -13.08
CA GLU A 10 -9.68 -8.87 -14.22
C GLU A 10 -9.88 -7.39 -14.56
N VAL A 11 -8.79 -6.63 -14.53
CA VAL A 11 -8.78 -5.19 -14.81
C VAL A 11 -7.57 -4.90 -15.67
N ARG A 12 -7.79 -4.36 -16.87
CA ARG A 12 -6.74 -3.95 -17.80
C ARG A 12 -5.69 -5.06 -18.08
N GLY A 13 -6.15 -6.31 -18.17
CA GLY A 13 -5.28 -7.46 -18.42
C GLY A 13 -4.49 -7.95 -17.19
N LEU A 14 -4.83 -7.51 -15.98
CA LEU A 14 -4.26 -8.00 -14.73
C LEU A 14 -5.35 -8.56 -13.82
N LYS A 15 -5.04 -9.67 -13.15
CA LYS A 15 -5.91 -10.26 -12.14
C LYS A 15 -5.65 -9.64 -10.76
N LEU A 16 -6.52 -8.73 -10.34
CA LEU A 16 -6.40 -8.01 -9.07
C LEU A 16 -7.22 -8.67 -7.97
N HIS A 17 -6.64 -8.82 -6.79
CA HIS A 17 -7.30 -9.32 -5.60
C HIS A 17 -8.20 -8.26 -4.97
N VAL A 18 -9.39 -8.71 -4.55
CA VAL A 18 -10.39 -7.90 -3.86
C VAL A 18 -10.90 -8.67 -2.66
N ALA A 19 -10.80 -8.05 -1.48
CA ALA A 19 -11.45 -8.46 -0.24
C ALA A 19 -12.70 -7.62 0.01
N GLN A 20 -13.83 -8.25 0.31
CA GLN A 20 -15.13 -7.57 0.46
C GLN A 20 -15.90 -8.03 1.69
N ILE A 21 -16.65 -7.11 2.30
CA ILE A 21 -17.68 -7.40 3.30
C ILE A 21 -18.96 -6.64 2.91
N ASN A 22 -20.12 -7.26 3.12
CA ASN A 22 -21.43 -6.66 2.82
C ASN A 22 -21.60 -6.29 1.33
N VAL A 23 -21.41 -7.27 0.44
CA VAL A 23 -21.45 -7.11 -1.04
C VAL A 23 -22.77 -6.49 -1.54
N SER A 24 -23.89 -6.72 -0.86
CA SER A 24 -25.20 -6.15 -1.18
C SER A 24 -25.40 -4.70 -0.69
N GLY A 25 -24.41 -4.12 0.02
CA GLY A 25 -24.46 -2.74 0.49
C GLY A 25 -24.54 -1.73 -0.65
N LYS A 26 -25.48 -0.79 -0.54
CA LYS A 26 -25.75 0.21 -1.61
C LYS A 26 -24.69 1.32 -1.71
N LYS A 27 -23.93 1.56 -0.64
CA LYS A 27 -22.85 2.56 -0.60
C LYS A 27 -21.52 1.84 -0.40
N ALA A 28 -20.54 2.13 -1.24
CA ALA A 28 -19.24 1.49 -1.17
C ALA A 28 -18.18 2.38 -0.49
N VAL A 29 -17.27 1.74 0.24
CA VAL A 29 -16.01 2.34 0.71
C VAL A 29 -14.87 1.46 0.20
N MET A 30 -13.97 2.04 -0.60
CA MET A 30 -12.80 1.37 -1.13
C MET A 30 -11.55 1.83 -0.37
N PHE A 31 -10.78 0.87 0.14
CA PHE A 31 -9.58 1.09 0.93
C PHE A 31 -8.33 0.76 0.11
N LEU A 32 -7.40 1.70 0.04
CA LEU A 32 -6.15 1.64 -0.72
C LEU A 32 -4.95 1.65 0.25
N HIS A 33 -4.21 0.54 0.32
CA HIS A 33 -3.09 0.36 1.26
C HIS A 33 -1.81 1.10 0.79
N GLY A 34 -0.82 1.20 1.67
CA GLY A 34 0.49 1.76 1.34
C GLY A 34 1.61 0.72 1.26
N PHE A 35 2.83 1.14 1.56
CA PHE A 35 4.04 0.32 1.52
C PHE A 35 4.59 0.07 2.94
N PRO A 36 5.12 -1.13 3.23
CA PRO A 36 4.91 -2.41 2.55
C PRO A 36 3.65 -3.07 3.13
N GLU A 37 2.49 -2.64 2.65
CA GLU A 37 1.20 -3.11 3.12
C GLU A 37 0.48 -3.97 2.09
N ILE A 38 -0.74 -4.38 2.43
CA ILE A 38 -1.65 -5.23 1.64
C ILE A 38 -3.09 -4.92 2.09
N TRP A 39 -4.09 -5.51 1.42
CA TRP A 39 -5.51 -5.40 1.74
C TRP A 39 -5.80 -5.56 3.24
N TYR A 40 -5.04 -6.44 3.91
CA TYR A 40 -5.18 -6.83 5.30
C TYR A 40 -4.91 -5.69 6.30
N THR A 41 -4.20 -4.63 5.90
CA THR A 41 -4.05 -3.41 6.71
C THR A 41 -5.41 -2.83 7.10
N TRP A 42 -6.41 -2.97 6.24
CA TRP A 42 -7.73 -2.40 6.44
C TRP A 42 -8.72 -3.32 7.16
N ARG A 43 -8.31 -4.50 7.63
CA ARG A 43 -9.18 -5.51 8.25
C ARG A 43 -10.13 -4.95 9.32
N HIS A 44 -9.66 -4.02 10.15
CA HIS A 44 -10.46 -3.41 11.21
C HIS A 44 -11.48 -2.42 10.65
N GLN A 45 -11.03 -1.55 9.72
CA GLN A 45 -11.87 -0.54 9.08
C GLN A 45 -12.92 -1.17 8.17
N MET A 46 -12.59 -2.26 7.48
CA MET A 46 -13.55 -3.01 6.67
C MET A 46 -14.71 -3.55 7.53
N ILE A 47 -14.39 -4.14 8.69
CA ILE A 47 -15.41 -4.64 9.62
C ILE A 47 -16.27 -3.48 10.15
N ALA A 48 -15.64 -2.37 10.55
CA ALA A 48 -16.34 -1.19 11.06
C ALA A 48 -17.28 -0.57 10.01
N ALA A 49 -16.80 -0.37 8.78
CA ALA A 49 -17.60 0.18 7.68
C ALA A 49 -18.76 -0.75 7.30
N ALA A 50 -18.52 -2.06 7.27
CA ALA A 50 -19.58 -3.04 7.02
C ALA A 50 -20.66 -3.05 8.10
N ASN A 51 -20.27 -2.97 9.38
CA ASN A 51 -21.22 -2.86 10.49
C ASN A 51 -22.03 -1.55 10.44
N ALA A 52 -21.46 -0.48 9.86
CA ALA A 52 -22.15 0.77 9.58
C ALA A 52 -23.04 0.72 8.31
N GLY A 53 -23.17 -0.43 7.65
CA GLY A 53 -24.05 -0.64 6.50
C GLY A 53 -23.43 -0.36 5.13
N TYR A 54 -22.11 -0.08 5.06
CA TYR A 54 -21.40 0.11 3.80
C TYR A 54 -20.95 -1.24 3.21
N ARG A 55 -20.82 -1.31 1.89
CA ARG A 55 -20.02 -2.34 1.21
C ARG A 55 -18.56 -1.95 1.37
N ALA A 56 -17.83 -2.69 2.21
CA ALA A 56 -16.42 -2.44 2.47
C ALA A 56 -15.56 -3.25 1.51
N ILE A 57 -14.64 -2.58 0.81
CA ILE A 57 -13.80 -3.17 -0.24
C ILE A 57 -12.35 -2.79 0.02
N SER A 58 -11.47 -3.76 0.17
CA SER A 58 -10.02 -3.54 0.23
C SER A 58 -9.38 -4.34 -0.90
N ILE A 59 -8.38 -3.78 -1.55
CA ILE A 59 -7.70 -4.43 -2.68
C ILE A 59 -6.25 -4.66 -2.33
N ASP A 60 -5.61 -5.63 -2.98
CA ASP A 60 -4.17 -5.57 -3.17
C ASP A 60 -3.89 -4.82 -4.46
N PHE A 61 -3.03 -3.80 -4.44
CA PHE A 61 -2.57 -3.16 -5.67
C PHE A 61 -1.87 -4.18 -6.58
N ARG A 62 -1.79 -3.88 -7.90
CA ARG A 62 -0.97 -4.67 -8.82
C ARG A 62 0.41 -4.94 -8.22
N GLY A 63 0.89 -6.17 -8.34
CA GLY A 63 2.18 -6.58 -7.80
C GLY A 63 2.29 -6.63 -6.26
N TYR A 64 1.19 -6.50 -5.53
CA TYR A 64 1.13 -6.72 -4.08
C TYR A 64 0.31 -7.97 -3.73
N GLY A 65 0.68 -8.61 -2.62
CA GLY A 65 -0.11 -9.65 -1.98
C GLY A 65 -0.59 -10.75 -2.93
N LEU A 66 -1.91 -10.80 -3.13
CA LEU A 66 -2.59 -11.79 -3.98
C LEU A 66 -2.94 -11.28 -5.38
N SER A 67 -2.59 -10.04 -5.71
CA SER A 67 -2.73 -9.47 -7.05
C SER A 67 -1.57 -9.88 -7.94
N GLU A 68 -1.86 -9.97 -9.24
CA GLU A 68 -0.87 -10.33 -10.25
C GLU A 68 0.24 -9.27 -10.38
N GLN A 69 1.46 -9.73 -10.67
CA GLN A 69 2.57 -8.86 -11.03
C GLN A 69 2.38 -8.34 -12.46
N PRO A 70 2.49 -7.02 -12.70
CA PRO A 70 2.55 -6.52 -14.06
C PRO A 70 3.78 -7.07 -14.79
N ALA A 71 3.69 -7.27 -16.11
CA ALA A 71 4.79 -7.80 -16.91
C ALA A 71 6.05 -6.92 -16.82
N GLU A 72 5.86 -5.60 -16.83
CA GLU A 72 6.91 -4.59 -16.74
C GLU A 72 6.65 -3.68 -15.53
N PRO A 73 6.94 -4.13 -14.30
CA PRO A 73 6.66 -3.36 -13.08
C PRO A 73 7.41 -2.02 -13.04
N GLU A 74 8.55 -1.93 -13.73
CA GLU A 74 9.33 -0.70 -13.90
C GLU A 74 8.61 0.39 -14.70
N ASN A 75 7.60 0.06 -15.50
CA ASN A 75 6.86 1.01 -16.35
C ASN A 75 5.56 1.47 -15.69
N ALA A 76 5.21 0.94 -14.52
CA ALA A 76 3.98 1.29 -13.83
C ALA A 76 4.06 2.68 -13.19
N THR A 77 2.96 3.41 -13.31
CA THR A 77 2.83 4.79 -12.81
C THR A 77 1.68 4.92 -11.81
N PHE A 78 1.59 6.05 -11.10
CA PHE A 78 0.39 6.36 -10.32
C PHE A 78 -0.87 6.41 -11.18
N LYS A 79 -0.76 6.76 -12.48
CA LYS A 79 -1.90 6.71 -13.40
C LYS A 79 -2.42 5.28 -13.54
N ASP A 80 -1.53 4.29 -13.59
CA ASP A 80 -1.97 2.90 -13.65
C ASP A 80 -2.75 2.48 -12.41
N LEU A 81 -2.34 2.94 -11.22
CA LEU A 81 -3.09 2.68 -9.98
C LEU A 81 -4.45 3.36 -9.98
N VAL A 82 -4.55 4.59 -10.51
CA VAL A 82 -5.82 5.31 -10.69
C VAL A 82 -6.74 4.54 -11.66
N ASP A 83 -6.21 4.16 -12.82
CA ASP A 83 -6.96 3.41 -13.83
C ASP A 83 -7.43 2.04 -13.29
N ASP A 84 -6.63 1.38 -12.46
CA ASP A 84 -7.01 0.12 -11.82
C ASP A 84 -8.16 0.31 -10.83
N VAL A 85 -8.13 1.37 -10.02
CA VAL A 85 -9.24 1.70 -9.11
C VAL A 85 -10.53 1.94 -9.89
N ILE A 86 -10.48 2.69 -10.98
CA ILE A 86 -11.66 2.92 -11.84
C ILE A 86 -12.16 1.62 -12.45
N GLY A 87 -11.26 0.80 -13.03
CA GLY A 87 -11.63 -0.48 -13.62
C GLY A 87 -12.21 -1.46 -12.60
N LEU A 88 -11.71 -1.46 -11.35
CA LEU A 88 -12.29 -2.23 -10.26
C LEU A 88 -13.70 -1.75 -9.90
N LEU A 89 -13.93 -0.43 -9.82
CA LEU A 89 -15.27 0.10 -9.58
C LEU A 89 -16.25 -0.31 -10.69
N ASP A 90 -15.82 -0.25 -11.95
CA ASP A 90 -16.63 -0.67 -13.12
C ASP A 90 -16.97 -2.16 -13.05
N SER A 91 -15.96 -3.02 -12.89
CA SER A 91 -16.13 -4.47 -12.80
C SER A 91 -16.99 -4.91 -11.61
N LEU A 92 -17.00 -4.15 -10.52
CA LEU A 92 -17.82 -4.41 -9.33
C LEU A 92 -19.23 -3.80 -9.40
N GLY A 93 -19.57 -3.10 -10.50
CA GLY A 93 -20.85 -2.43 -10.70
C GLY A 93 -21.07 -1.22 -9.80
N ILE A 94 -19.99 -0.56 -9.37
CA ILE A 94 -20.01 0.54 -8.41
C ILE A 94 -19.88 1.87 -9.15
N ASN A 95 -20.97 2.62 -9.21
CA ASN A 95 -20.96 3.93 -9.85
C ASN A 95 -20.13 4.95 -9.05
N LYS A 96 -20.31 5.01 -7.73
CA LYS A 96 -19.54 5.90 -6.85
C LYS A 96 -19.14 5.23 -5.53
N ALA A 97 -17.99 5.59 -4.99
CA ALA A 97 -17.51 5.12 -3.70
C ALA A 97 -16.89 6.25 -2.85
N PHE A 98 -16.86 6.06 -1.53
CA PHE A 98 -15.85 6.73 -0.71
C PHE A 98 -14.50 6.04 -0.92
N ILE A 99 -13.42 6.81 -1.01
CA ILE A 99 -12.07 6.27 -1.17
C ILE A 99 -11.23 6.64 0.05
N VAL A 100 -10.58 5.64 0.65
CA VAL A 100 -9.72 5.80 1.82
C VAL A 100 -8.32 5.31 1.47
N GLY A 101 -7.33 6.19 1.53
CA GLY A 101 -5.93 5.87 1.25
C GLY A 101 -5.04 6.02 2.46
N LYS A 102 -4.00 5.19 2.54
CA LYS A 102 -2.92 5.30 3.54
C LYS A 102 -1.57 5.29 2.85
N ASP A 103 -0.63 6.09 3.37
CA ASP A 103 0.75 6.16 2.87
C ASP A 103 0.73 6.45 1.35
N PHE A 104 1.48 5.74 0.48
CA PHE A 104 1.45 6.01 -0.97
C PHE A 104 0.05 5.77 -1.56
N GLY A 105 -0.77 4.91 -0.96
CA GLY A 105 -2.17 4.67 -1.36
C GLY A 105 -3.05 5.92 -1.25
N SER A 106 -2.60 6.94 -0.52
CA SER A 106 -3.21 8.27 -0.51
C SER A 106 -3.11 8.95 -1.88
N MET A 107 -1.99 8.78 -2.59
CA MET A 107 -1.74 9.38 -3.90
C MET A 107 -2.80 8.98 -4.94
N PRO A 108 -3.03 7.68 -5.25
CA PRO A 108 -4.09 7.30 -6.16
C PRO A 108 -5.48 7.68 -5.62
N SER A 109 -5.69 7.72 -4.29
CA SER A 109 -6.99 8.10 -3.71
C SER A 109 -7.43 9.50 -4.12
N TYR A 110 -6.57 10.51 -3.93
CA TYR A 110 -6.92 11.87 -4.32
C TYR A 110 -6.77 12.12 -5.82
N LEU A 111 -5.93 11.37 -6.53
CA LEU A 111 -5.83 11.46 -8.00
C LEU A 111 -7.10 10.94 -8.67
N VAL A 112 -7.68 9.83 -8.17
CA VAL A 112 -9.01 9.36 -8.61
C VAL A 112 -10.05 10.45 -8.36
N ALA A 113 -10.05 11.09 -7.19
CA ALA A 113 -11.00 12.17 -6.89
C ALA A 113 -10.81 13.40 -7.80
N ALA A 114 -9.58 13.71 -8.20
CA ALA A 114 -9.26 14.85 -9.06
C ALA A 114 -9.59 14.60 -10.54
N VAL A 115 -9.30 13.39 -11.04
CA VAL A 115 -9.46 13.04 -12.47
C VAL A 115 -10.83 12.45 -12.77
N HIS A 116 -11.45 11.78 -11.79
CA HIS A 116 -12.76 11.13 -11.89
C HIS A 116 -13.71 11.57 -10.76
N PRO A 117 -13.96 12.88 -10.58
CA PRO A 117 -14.81 13.39 -9.50
C PRO A 117 -16.25 12.81 -9.55
N GLU A 118 -16.72 12.41 -10.73
CA GLU A 118 -18.00 11.75 -10.93
C GLU A 118 -18.08 10.38 -10.23
N ARG A 119 -16.95 9.73 -9.95
CA ARG A 119 -16.85 8.40 -9.33
C ARG A 119 -16.63 8.42 -7.82
N VAL A 120 -16.41 9.59 -7.23
CA VAL A 120 -16.03 9.72 -5.81
C VAL A 120 -17.10 10.46 -5.01
N ILE A 121 -17.51 9.88 -3.88
CA ILE A 121 -18.42 10.53 -2.92
C ILE A 121 -17.63 11.38 -1.93
N GLY A 122 -16.45 10.92 -1.53
CA GLY A 122 -15.53 11.61 -0.65
C GLY A 122 -14.21 10.87 -0.55
N VAL A 123 -13.14 11.58 -0.20
CA VAL A 123 -11.78 11.04 -0.05
C VAL A 123 -11.26 11.25 1.36
N ILE A 124 -10.60 10.25 1.91
CA ILE A 124 -9.95 10.27 3.22
C ILE A 124 -8.52 9.78 3.04
N THR A 125 -7.52 10.53 3.51
CA THR A 125 -6.10 10.18 3.37
C THR A 125 -5.42 10.12 4.73
N LEU A 126 -4.58 9.12 4.95
CA LEU A 126 -3.83 8.89 6.18
C LEU A 126 -2.33 8.85 5.88
N GLY A 127 -1.54 9.62 6.61
CA GLY A 127 -0.07 9.64 6.49
C GLY A 127 0.45 10.63 5.45
N VAL A 128 0.00 10.55 4.19
CA VAL A 128 0.47 11.46 3.12
C VAL A 128 -0.61 12.50 2.80
N PRO A 129 -0.30 13.82 2.86
CA PRO A 129 -1.25 14.88 2.55
C PRO A 129 -1.53 14.97 1.04
N PHE A 130 -2.55 15.74 0.66
CA PHE A 130 -2.76 16.09 -0.75
C PHE A 130 -1.56 16.88 -1.28
N LEU A 131 -0.87 16.32 -2.27
CA LEU A 131 0.24 16.99 -2.94
C LEU A 131 -0.27 17.67 -4.21
N ILE A 132 -0.10 18.98 -4.28
CA ILE A 132 -0.47 19.78 -5.45
C ILE A 132 0.49 19.41 -6.61
N PRO A 133 -0.02 19.11 -7.82
CA PRO A 133 0.83 18.91 -8.99
C PRO A 133 1.73 20.14 -9.23
N GLY A 134 3.03 19.93 -9.33
CA GLY A 134 4.02 21.01 -9.48
C GLY A 134 5.39 20.60 -8.95
N PRO A 135 6.34 21.55 -8.85
CA PRO A 135 7.62 21.30 -8.18
C PRO A 135 7.39 20.70 -6.80
N SER A 136 8.07 19.59 -6.50
CA SER A 136 7.93 18.89 -5.22
C SER A 136 8.11 19.88 -4.07
N ALA A 137 7.12 19.93 -3.16
CA ALA A 137 7.27 20.66 -1.90
C ALA A 137 8.39 20.06 -1.03
N ILE A 138 8.71 18.77 -1.25
CA ILE A 138 9.83 18.09 -0.65
C ILE A 138 11.05 18.32 -1.52
N GLN A 139 11.97 19.15 -1.03
CA GLN A 139 13.26 19.35 -1.64
C GLN A 139 14.17 18.19 -1.24
N ASN A 140 14.34 17.20 -2.13
CA ASN A 140 15.11 15.97 -1.83
C ASN A 140 16.53 16.26 -1.33
N HIS A 141 17.15 17.36 -1.75
CA HIS A 141 18.48 17.79 -1.29
C HIS A 141 18.51 18.28 0.16
N LEU A 142 17.36 18.52 0.80
CA LEU A 142 17.24 18.84 2.22
C LEU A 142 17.03 17.59 3.08
N LEU A 143 16.75 16.43 2.48
CA LEU A 143 16.62 15.19 3.21
C LEU A 143 18.01 14.63 3.51
N PRO A 144 18.24 14.05 4.71
CA PRO A 144 19.49 13.37 5.02
C PRO A 144 19.79 12.29 3.98
N GLU A 145 21.05 12.14 3.57
CA GLU A 145 21.48 11.07 2.64
C GLU A 145 21.08 9.67 3.14
N GLY A 146 21.03 9.50 4.47
CA GLY A 146 20.57 8.30 5.15
C GLY A 146 19.08 7.99 5.05
N PHE A 147 18.29 8.92 4.51
CA PHE A 147 16.84 8.77 4.43
C PHE A 147 16.43 7.78 3.34
N TYR A 148 15.55 6.85 3.70
CA TYR A 148 15.20 5.71 2.85
C TYR A 148 14.67 6.11 1.47
N VAL A 149 13.83 7.15 1.38
CA VAL A 149 13.26 7.60 0.11
C VAL A 149 14.35 7.99 -0.87
N THR A 150 15.36 8.74 -0.40
CA THR A 150 16.50 9.17 -1.22
C THR A 150 17.32 7.97 -1.69
N ARG A 151 17.58 7.00 -0.81
CA ARG A 151 18.38 5.81 -1.15
C ARG A 151 17.68 4.86 -2.09
N TRP A 152 16.38 4.68 -1.92
CA TRP A 152 15.61 3.74 -2.75
C TRP A 152 15.37 4.27 -4.17
N GLN A 153 15.68 5.54 -4.44
CA GLN A 153 15.72 6.07 -5.82
C GLN A 153 16.77 5.36 -6.67
N ASP A 154 17.89 4.92 -6.09
CA ASP A 154 18.96 4.20 -6.79
C ASP A 154 18.48 2.81 -7.26
N PRO A 155 18.42 2.54 -8.59
CA PRO A 155 18.00 1.25 -9.13
C PRO A 155 18.75 0.05 -8.56
N GLY A 156 18.02 -0.90 -7.97
CA GLY A 156 18.55 -2.14 -7.42
C GLY A 156 19.05 -2.04 -5.99
N ARG A 157 19.19 -0.85 -5.41
CA ARG A 157 19.76 -0.66 -4.06
C ARG A 157 18.85 -1.22 -2.98
N ALA A 158 17.57 -0.85 -3.00
CA ALA A 158 16.59 -1.35 -2.04
C ALA A 158 16.34 -2.85 -2.23
N GLU A 159 16.30 -3.31 -3.48
CA GLU A 159 16.15 -4.73 -3.81
C GLU A 159 17.33 -5.56 -3.28
N ALA A 160 18.56 -5.05 -3.41
CA ALA A 160 19.76 -5.69 -2.87
C ALA A 160 19.76 -5.71 -1.34
N ASP A 161 19.38 -4.61 -0.68
CA ASP A 161 19.31 -4.54 0.77
C ASP A 161 18.24 -5.50 1.34
N PHE A 162 17.03 -5.47 0.77
CA PHE A 162 15.94 -6.35 1.19
C PHE A 162 16.26 -7.82 0.92
N GLY A 163 16.96 -8.11 -0.18
CA GLY A 163 17.39 -9.47 -0.55
C GLY A 163 18.39 -10.12 0.40
N ARG A 164 18.96 -9.38 1.35
CA ARG A 164 19.84 -9.92 2.41
C ARG A 164 19.08 -10.70 3.49
N PHE A 165 17.76 -10.50 3.60
CA PHE A 165 16.94 -11.03 4.69
C PHE A 165 15.69 -11.74 4.16
N ASP A 166 15.11 -12.61 4.99
CA ASP A 166 13.80 -13.19 4.69
C ASP A 166 12.69 -12.12 4.76
N VAL A 167 11.60 -12.38 4.06
CA VAL A 167 10.45 -11.46 3.95
C VAL A 167 9.90 -11.06 5.32
N LYS A 168 9.83 -11.99 6.28
CA LYS A 168 9.28 -11.71 7.61
C LYS A 168 10.17 -10.73 8.37
N THR A 169 11.49 -10.92 8.31
CA THR A 169 12.47 -9.98 8.88
C THR A 169 12.37 -8.60 8.23
N VAL A 170 12.24 -8.51 6.91
CA VAL A 170 12.06 -7.24 6.19
C VAL A 170 10.81 -6.50 6.67
N ILE A 171 9.64 -7.15 6.64
CA ILE A 171 8.38 -6.54 7.10
C ILE A 171 8.49 -6.12 8.57
N ARG A 172 9.07 -6.97 9.42
CA ARG A 172 9.27 -6.66 10.85
C ARG A 172 10.06 -5.38 11.02
N ASN A 173 11.22 -5.27 10.38
CA ASN A 173 12.08 -4.10 10.50
C ASN A 173 11.37 -2.83 10.05
N ILE A 174 10.72 -2.86 8.87
CA ILE A 174 10.00 -1.70 8.34
C ILE A 174 8.88 -1.25 9.28
N TYR A 175 8.07 -2.18 9.80
CA TYR A 175 7.02 -1.82 10.77
C TYR A 175 7.57 -1.28 12.09
N LEU A 176 8.74 -1.75 12.55
CA LEU A 176 9.42 -1.21 13.72
C LEU A 176 9.89 0.23 13.47
N LEU A 177 10.64 0.45 12.39
CA LEU A 177 11.21 1.76 12.04
C LEU A 177 10.12 2.83 11.88
N PHE A 178 9.01 2.53 11.19
CA PHE A 178 7.93 3.49 10.95
C PHE A 178 6.84 3.49 12.03
N SER A 179 7.04 2.78 13.14
CA SER A 179 6.22 2.92 14.36
C SER A 179 6.83 3.86 15.40
N GLY A 180 8.10 4.23 15.22
CA GLY A 180 8.80 5.20 16.06
C GLY A 180 8.41 6.65 15.77
N SER A 181 8.77 7.55 16.68
CA SER A 181 8.63 9.00 16.50
C SER A 181 9.78 9.63 15.73
N GLU A 182 10.89 8.92 15.58
CA GLU A 182 12.08 9.39 14.90
C GLU A 182 12.07 8.96 13.44
N VAL A 183 12.60 9.82 12.57
CA VAL A 183 12.76 9.48 11.15
C VAL A 183 13.93 8.49 11.04
N PRO A 184 13.73 7.30 10.46
CA PRO A 184 14.81 6.35 10.30
C PRO A 184 15.83 6.89 9.28
N ILE A 185 17.06 7.10 9.75
CA ILE A 185 18.19 7.60 8.95
C ILE A 185 19.33 6.61 9.14
N ALA A 186 19.72 5.93 8.06
CA ALA A 186 20.87 5.03 8.09
C ALA A 186 22.18 5.81 7.91
N SER A 187 23.24 5.41 8.61
CA SER A 187 24.53 6.10 8.55
C SER A 187 25.21 5.93 7.20
N GLU A 188 26.29 6.67 6.95
CA GLU A 188 27.16 6.46 5.79
C GLU A 188 27.64 4.99 5.75
N GLY A 189 27.54 4.37 4.58
CA GLY A 189 27.92 2.95 4.37
C GLY A 189 26.97 1.90 4.95
N GLN A 190 25.90 2.30 5.65
CA GLN A 190 24.83 1.40 6.08
C GLN A 190 23.67 1.42 5.08
N GLU A 191 22.72 0.50 5.20
CA GLU A 191 21.41 0.49 4.56
C GLU A 191 20.27 0.40 5.60
N ILE A 192 19.01 0.47 5.16
CA ILE A 192 17.84 0.48 6.06
C ILE A 192 17.72 -0.82 6.84
N MET A 193 18.05 -1.95 6.22
CA MET A 193 18.03 -3.23 6.91
C MET A 193 19.19 -3.42 7.90
N ASP A 194 20.23 -2.58 7.87
CA ASP A 194 21.27 -2.57 8.91
C ASP A 194 20.79 -1.97 10.24
N LEU A 195 19.66 -1.26 10.23
CA LEU A 195 19.01 -0.73 11.44
C LEU A 195 18.18 -1.78 12.18
N TYR A 196 18.07 -3.00 11.63
CA TYR A 196 17.29 -4.06 12.23
C TYR A 196 17.91 -4.56 13.54
N ASP A 197 17.16 -4.44 14.63
CA ASP A 197 17.48 -5.03 15.92
C ASP A 197 16.45 -6.12 16.29
N PRO A 198 16.84 -7.42 16.28
CA PRO A 198 15.93 -8.52 16.62
C PRO A 198 15.49 -8.50 18.10
N SER A 199 16.20 -7.78 18.97
CA SER A 199 15.82 -7.66 20.39
C SER A 199 14.68 -6.67 20.61
N THR A 200 14.42 -5.79 19.65
CA THR A 200 13.32 -4.83 19.72
C THR A 200 11.96 -5.56 19.63
N PRO A 201 11.07 -5.38 20.64
CA PRO A 201 9.76 -6.02 20.66
C PRO A 201 8.82 -5.40 19.61
N LEU A 202 7.88 -6.20 19.09
CA LEU A 202 6.85 -5.69 18.21
C LEU A 202 5.92 -4.71 18.94
N PRO A 203 5.37 -3.68 18.25
CA PRO A 203 4.35 -2.81 18.81
C PRO A 203 3.11 -3.60 19.26
N PRO A 204 2.38 -3.16 20.29
CA PRO A 204 1.25 -3.91 20.86
C PRO A 204 0.09 -4.16 19.89
N TRP A 205 0.00 -3.39 18.79
CA TRP A 205 -1.02 -3.53 17.75
C TRP A 205 -0.58 -4.43 16.58
N PHE A 206 0.68 -4.91 16.57
CA PHE A 206 1.27 -5.71 15.50
C PHE A 206 1.83 -7.02 16.06
N SER A 207 0.94 -8.01 16.28
CA SER A 207 1.35 -9.31 16.83
C SER A 207 2.16 -10.15 15.84
N GLU A 208 2.77 -11.24 16.34
CA GLU A 208 3.45 -12.24 15.49
C GLU A 208 2.50 -12.90 14.48
N GLU A 209 1.22 -13.11 14.83
CA GLU A 209 0.26 -13.63 13.86
C GLU A 209 -0.02 -12.61 12.76
N VAL A 210 -0.18 -11.33 13.12
CA VAL A 210 -0.35 -10.25 12.14
C VAL A 210 0.86 -10.19 11.22
N LEU A 211 2.08 -10.10 11.76
CA LEU A 211 3.32 -10.10 10.98
C LEU A 211 3.39 -11.30 10.03
N SER A 212 3.01 -12.49 10.49
CA SER A 212 3.03 -13.71 9.66
C SER A 212 2.05 -13.65 8.48
N VAL A 213 0.91 -12.97 8.63
CA VAL A 213 -0.02 -12.73 7.50
C VAL A 213 0.64 -11.86 6.43
N TYR A 214 1.26 -10.73 6.82
CA TYR A 214 1.97 -9.87 5.86
C TYR A 214 3.10 -10.63 5.18
N ALA A 215 3.94 -11.34 5.96
CA ALA A 215 5.05 -12.10 5.43
C ALA A 215 4.59 -13.12 4.38
N SER A 216 3.57 -13.93 4.68
CA SER A 216 3.06 -14.95 3.74
C SER A 216 2.51 -14.40 2.42
N LEU A 217 2.04 -13.15 2.42
CA LEU A 217 1.51 -12.49 1.23
C LEU A 217 2.62 -11.79 0.42
N TYR A 218 3.63 -11.27 1.10
CA TYR A 218 4.85 -10.77 0.46
C TYR A 218 5.80 -11.88 0.00
N GLU A 219 5.75 -13.08 0.56
CA GLU A 219 6.47 -14.25 0.02
C GLU A 219 5.97 -14.65 -1.37
N LYS A 220 4.69 -14.39 -1.65
CA LYS A 220 4.08 -14.67 -2.97
C LYS A 220 4.37 -13.57 -3.98
N SER A 221 4.24 -12.32 -3.57
CA SER A 221 4.36 -11.16 -4.46
C SER A 221 5.80 -10.65 -4.58
N GLY A 222 6.60 -10.78 -3.53
CA GLY A 222 7.90 -10.12 -3.39
C GLY A 222 7.75 -8.60 -3.24
N PHE A 223 8.89 -7.90 -3.23
CA PHE A 223 8.93 -6.44 -3.07
C PHE A 223 9.18 -5.67 -4.37
N ARG A 224 9.33 -6.36 -5.51
CA ARG A 224 9.80 -5.75 -6.78
C ARG A 224 8.93 -4.58 -7.21
N PHE A 225 7.61 -4.76 -7.27
CA PHE A 225 6.70 -3.66 -7.58
C PHE A 225 6.63 -2.66 -6.42
N ALA A 226 6.60 -3.18 -5.20
CA ALA A 226 6.38 -2.39 -4.00
C ALA A 226 7.48 -1.35 -3.74
N LEU A 227 8.73 -1.64 -4.09
CA LEU A 227 9.86 -0.72 -3.94
C LEU A 227 9.89 0.40 -4.98
N ARG A 228 9.15 0.26 -6.09
CA ARG A 228 9.06 1.28 -7.15
C ARG A 228 8.08 2.40 -6.81
N VAL A 229 6.86 2.03 -6.44
CA VAL A 229 5.69 2.93 -6.48
C VAL A 229 5.52 3.87 -5.26
N PRO A 230 6.47 3.95 -4.30
CA PRO A 230 6.65 5.15 -3.48
C PRO A 230 7.87 6.01 -3.85
N ASN A 231 8.85 5.50 -4.61
CA ASN A 231 10.23 6.02 -4.57
C ASN A 231 10.87 6.33 -5.93
N ARG A 232 10.17 6.13 -7.06
CA ARG A 232 10.69 6.49 -8.40
C ARG A 232 9.65 7.16 -9.27
#